data_AF-A0AAE1LKB9-F1
#
_entry.id   AF-A0AAE1LKB9-F1
#
_cell.length_a   1.000
_cell.length_b   1.000
_cell.length_c   1.000
_cell.angle_alpha   90.00
_cell.angle_beta   90.00
_cell.angle_gamma   90.00
#
_symmetry.space_group_name_H-M   'P 1'
#
loop_
_entity.id
_entity.type
_entity.pdbx_description
1 polymer ?
#
loop_
_entity_poly.entity_id
_entity_poly.type
_entity_poly.pdbx_seq_one_letter_code
_entity_poly.pdbx_strand_id
1 'polypeptide(L)'
;VLPGNTNTYIVARQDLAMPFVATKVRFIPHSEHPRTVCMRVELYGCLWDRGGVQRYVASQADIPDRSYDGHLGQLVDGLRGPDEFRDHETDVLEGRWVGWRNDSLRGRPVEITFHFPVPREFVAVRLHLNNRISSGAQVPRLVRVLLSPDGTRFQNPSAGVAVAPPASVLEDEEEAAQEVSVPLGGKPARSVRIQLFFSSTWILVSEVSFDSVPFNGNFTDDMVEMTRTPEVISGSSSSSSRSSSGGGGSGGGRGGGGRGNQVPGPPGAGAPPPQEAGGGGGAAANDVKGAGKEIPTSHNEVLNAHKDETPKLR
;
A
#
# COMPACT_ATOMS: atom_id res chain seq x y z
N VAL A 1 -10.65 -12.65 -24.93
CA VAL A 1 -11.83 -13.53 -25.18
C VAL A 1 -11.51 -14.89 -24.59
N LEU A 2 -12.41 -15.47 -23.81
CA LEU A 2 -12.20 -16.81 -23.24
C LEU A 2 -12.83 -17.85 -24.18
N PRO A 3 -12.12 -18.92 -24.56
CA PRO A 3 -12.67 -19.95 -25.44
C PRO A 3 -13.82 -20.68 -24.73
N GLY A 4 -14.97 -20.76 -25.40
CA GLY A 4 -16.15 -21.45 -24.91
C GLY A 4 -16.22 -22.91 -25.39
N ASN A 5 -17.38 -23.54 -25.17
CA ASN A 5 -17.61 -24.92 -25.57
C ASN A 5 -17.66 -25.08 -27.10
N THR A 6 -17.15 -26.21 -27.58
CA THR A 6 -17.28 -26.65 -28.98
C THR A 6 -18.44 -27.64 -29.20
N ASN A 7 -19.06 -28.13 -28.12
CA ASN A 7 -20.22 -29.01 -28.13
C ASN A 7 -21.11 -28.78 -26.89
N THR A 8 -22.25 -29.49 -26.81
CA THR A 8 -23.29 -29.26 -25.79
C THR A 8 -23.19 -30.13 -24.53
N TYR A 9 -22.25 -31.08 -24.46
CA TYR A 9 -22.20 -32.12 -23.42
C TYR A 9 -20.88 -32.14 -22.63
N ILE A 10 -19.83 -31.50 -23.12
CA ILE A 10 -18.56 -31.35 -22.40
C ILE A 10 -18.49 -29.98 -21.74
N VAL A 11 -18.03 -29.94 -20.50
CA VAL A 11 -17.73 -28.70 -19.77
C VAL A 11 -16.43 -28.11 -20.30
N ALA A 12 -16.48 -26.88 -20.81
CA ALA A 12 -15.27 -26.09 -21.07
C ALA A 12 -14.85 -25.39 -19.77
N ARG A 13 -13.74 -25.82 -19.18
CA ARG A 13 -13.16 -25.18 -18.01
C ARG A 13 -12.18 -24.10 -18.43
N GLN A 14 -12.32 -22.93 -17.83
CA GLN A 14 -11.37 -21.84 -18.00
C GLN A 14 -10.70 -21.54 -16.66
N ASP A 15 -9.39 -21.79 -16.59
CA ASP A 15 -8.57 -21.33 -15.46
C ASP A 15 -8.14 -19.88 -15.72
N LEU A 16 -8.38 -19.02 -14.74
CA LEU A 16 -8.01 -17.61 -14.80
C LEU A 16 -6.63 -17.45 -14.19
N ALA A 17 -5.65 -17.04 -15.00
CA ALA A 17 -4.26 -16.87 -14.56
C ALA A 17 -4.11 -15.81 -13.45
N MET A 18 -4.99 -14.80 -13.45
CA MET A 18 -5.07 -13.77 -12.41
C MET A 18 -6.47 -13.85 -11.79
N PRO A 19 -6.60 -14.23 -10.51
CA PRO A 19 -7.89 -14.21 -9.84
C PRO A 19 -8.36 -12.76 -9.68
N PHE A 20 -9.66 -12.56 -9.59
CA PHE A 20 -10.27 -11.24 -9.37
C PHE A 20 -11.20 -11.28 -8.17
N VAL A 21 -11.43 -10.12 -7.57
CA VAL A 21 -12.37 -9.95 -6.45
C VAL A 21 -13.59 -9.21 -6.96
N ALA A 22 -14.78 -9.80 -6.84
CA ALA A 22 -16.01 -9.17 -7.31
C ALA A 22 -17.23 -9.55 -6.48
N THR A 23 -18.20 -8.65 -6.42
CA THR A 23 -19.55 -8.92 -5.88
C THR A 23 -20.56 -9.29 -6.96
N LYS A 24 -20.23 -9.01 -8.23
CA LYS A 24 -21.06 -9.31 -9.41
C LYS A 24 -20.16 -9.72 -10.56
N VAL A 25 -20.57 -10.74 -11.29
CA VAL A 25 -19.88 -11.21 -12.51
C VAL A 25 -20.86 -11.16 -13.67
N ARG A 26 -20.44 -10.56 -14.80
CA ARG A 26 -21.24 -10.50 -16.03
C ARG A 26 -20.58 -11.35 -17.10
N PHE A 27 -21.34 -12.29 -17.65
CA PHE A 27 -20.93 -13.08 -18.82
C PHE A 27 -21.52 -12.44 -20.07
N ILE A 28 -20.67 -12.08 -21.02
CA ILE A 28 -21.08 -11.52 -22.31
C ILE A 28 -20.82 -12.59 -23.38
N PRO A 29 -21.85 -13.30 -23.87
CA PRO A 29 -21.65 -14.33 -24.89
C PRO A 29 -21.10 -13.70 -26.18
N HIS A 30 -20.11 -14.36 -26.77
CA HIS A 30 -19.50 -13.95 -28.02
C HIS A 30 -19.52 -15.12 -29.02
N SER A 31 -19.89 -14.82 -30.26
CA SER A 31 -19.84 -15.77 -31.37
C SER A 31 -19.42 -15.01 -32.63
N GLU A 32 -18.43 -15.53 -33.35
CA GLU A 32 -17.96 -14.95 -34.61
C GLU A 32 -19.04 -14.96 -35.69
N HIS A 33 -19.89 -15.98 -35.67
CA HIS A 33 -21.04 -16.08 -36.56
C HIS A 33 -22.35 -15.74 -35.82
N PRO A 34 -23.32 -15.07 -36.49
CA PRO A 34 -24.61 -14.77 -35.90
C PRO A 34 -25.38 -16.06 -35.64
N ARG A 35 -25.43 -16.49 -34.37
CA ARG A 35 -26.18 -17.65 -33.92
C ARG A 35 -26.73 -17.39 -32.53
N THR A 36 -27.80 -18.10 -32.19
CA THR A 36 -28.28 -18.12 -30.81
C THR A 36 -27.24 -18.80 -29.93
N VAL A 37 -26.80 -18.12 -28.88
CA VAL A 37 -25.82 -18.64 -27.92
C VAL A 37 -26.55 -19.03 -26.64
N CYS A 38 -26.33 -20.26 -26.19
CA CYS A 38 -26.82 -20.76 -24.91
C CYS A 38 -25.64 -20.95 -23.97
N MET A 39 -25.82 -20.64 -22.69
CA MET A 39 -24.78 -20.81 -21.67
C MET A 39 -25.35 -21.49 -20.43
N ARG A 40 -24.55 -22.35 -19.82
CA ARG A 40 -24.69 -22.82 -18.44
C ARG A 40 -23.35 -22.57 -17.77
N VAL A 41 -23.34 -21.79 -16.70
CA VAL A 41 -22.11 -21.32 -16.06
C VAL A 41 -22.07 -21.78 -14.61
N GLU A 42 -20.85 -22.04 -14.14
CA GLU A 42 -20.51 -22.29 -12.74
C GLU A 42 -19.27 -21.45 -12.43
N LEU A 43 -19.18 -20.89 -11.22
CA LEU A 43 -18.04 -20.10 -10.78
C LEU A 43 -17.35 -20.79 -9.62
N TYR A 44 -16.06 -21.05 -9.78
CA TYR A 44 -15.22 -21.59 -8.73
C TYR A 44 -14.43 -20.47 -8.06
N GLY A 45 -14.44 -20.43 -6.74
CA GLY A 45 -13.73 -19.42 -5.96
C GLY A 45 -13.89 -19.63 -4.47
N CYS A 46 -13.49 -18.63 -3.70
CA CYS A 46 -13.65 -18.58 -2.26
C CYS A 46 -14.21 -17.22 -1.82
N LEU A 47 -14.66 -17.13 -0.58
CA LEU A 47 -14.99 -15.85 0.03
C LEU A 47 -13.72 -15.02 0.17
N TRP A 48 -13.81 -13.74 -0.16
CA TRP A 48 -12.70 -12.80 0.01
C TRP A 48 -12.54 -12.44 1.49
N ASP A 49 -11.58 -13.06 2.18
CA ASP A 49 -11.29 -12.77 3.59
C ASP A 49 -9.89 -12.17 3.84
N ARG A 50 -9.06 -12.01 2.79
CA ARG A 50 -7.62 -11.68 2.79
C ARG A 50 -7.25 -10.40 3.55
N GLY A 51 -7.36 -10.44 4.88
CA GLY A 51 -7.28 -9.25 5.73
C GLY A 51 -8.38 -8.22 5.45
N GLY A 52 -9.37 -8.51 4.59
CA GLY A 52 -10.43 -7.61 4.14
C GLY A 52 -9.93 -6.28 3.59
N VAL A 53 -8.83 -6.30 2.83
CA VAL A 53 -8.38 -5.15 2.06
C VAL A 53 -9.47 -4.76 1.07
N GLN A 54 -9.86 -3.49 1.05
CA GLN A 54 -10.79 -2.93 0.07
C GLN A 54 -10.06 -2.33 -1.12
N ARG A 55 -8.94 -1.63 -0.87
CA ARG A 55 -8.07 -1.08 -1.91
C ARG A 55 -6.68 -0.79 -1.38
N TYR A 56 -5.69 -0.71 -2.26
CA TYR A 56 -4.38 -0.13 -1.93
C TYR A 56 -3.98 0.97 -2.91
N VAL A 57 -3.02 1.78 -2.51
CA VAL A 57 -2.36 2.77 -3.35
C VAL A 57 -0.87 2.65 -3.10
N ALA A 58 -0.10 2.43 -4.15
CA ALA A 58 1.35 2.34 -4.08
C ALA A 58 2.02 3.53 -4.79
N SER A 59 3.26 3.83 -4.42
CA SER A 59 4.16 4.63 -5.26
C SER A 59 4.18 4.08 -6.69
N GLN A 60 4.38 4.94 -7.69
CA GLN A 60 4.50 4.51 -9.08
C GLN A 60 5.62 3.47 -9.22
N ALA A 61 5.24 2.27 -9.64
CA ALA A 61 6.14 1.13 -9.79
C ALA A 61 6.79 1.14 -11.18
N ASP A 62 8.06 0.74 -11.24
CA ASP A 62 8.81 0.54 -12.48
C ASP A 62 8.42 -0.79 -13.13
N ILE A 63 8.14 -1.80 -12.30
CA ILE A 63 7.51 -3.06 -12.71
C ILE A 63 6.06 -2.99 -12.23
N PRO A 64 5.10 -2.70 -13.14
CA PRO A 64 3.74 -2.40 -12.75
C PRO A 64 2.99 -3.64 -12.30
N ASP A 65 1.97 -3.41 -11.48
CA ASP A 65 0.96 -4.40 -11.15
C ASP A 65 0.03 -4.63 -12.36
N ARG A 66 0.12 -5.82 -12.95
CA ARG A 66 -0.56 -6.23 -14.19
C ARG A 66 -2.03 -6.58 -13.99
N SER A 67 -2.45 -6.91 -12.77
CA SER A 67 -3.85 -7.20 -12.44
C SER A 67 -4.54 -6.04 -11.72
N TYR A 68 -3.84 -4.91 -11.53
CA TYR A 68 -4.40 -3.77 -10.81
C TYR A 68 -5.66 -3.20 -11.50
N ASP A 69 -6.80 -3.37 -10.86
CA ASP A 69 -8.11 -2.96 -11.36
C ASP A 69 -8.51 -1.53 -10.93
N GLY A 70 -7.56 -0.78 -10.35
CA GLY A 70 -7.79 0.52 -9.72
C GLY A 70 -8.04 0.45 -8.21
N HIS A 71 -8.22 -0.75 -7.65
CA HIS A 71 -8.45 -0.98 -6.22
C HIS A 71 -7.57 -2.10 -5.67
N LEU A 72 -7.62 -3.27 -6.30
CA LEU A 72 -6.91 -4.49 -5.92
C LEU A 72 -6.10 -5.00 -7.10
N GLY A 73 -5.20 -5.94 -6.86
CA GLY A 73 -4.27 -6.47 -7.86
C GLY A 73 -3.30 -7.45 -7.22
N GLN A 74 -2.13 -7.61 -7.83
CA GLN A 74 -1.16 -8.67 -7.50
C GLN A 74 -0.73 -8.67 -6.04
N LEU A 75 -0.62 -7.50 -5.40
CA LEU A 75 -0.10 -7.40 -4.04
C LEU A 75 -0.97 -8.06 -2.96
N VAL A 76 -2.19 -8.50 -3.27
CA VAL A 76 -3.13 -9.08 -2.29
C VAL A 76 -3.88 -10.29 -2.84
N ASP A 77 -3.52 -10.79 -4.02
CA ASP A 77 -4.27 -11.83 -4.71
C ASP A 77 -4.01 -13.24 -4.14
N GLY A 78 -3.10 -13.36 -3.17
CA GLY A 78 -2.81 -14.58 -2.43
C GLY A 78 -1.79 -15.49 -3.12
N LEU A 79 -1.06 -14.99 -4.12
CA LEU A 79 -0.16 -15.78 -4.93
C LEU A 79 1.26 -15.19 -4.87
N ARG A 80 2.22 -16.01 -4.46
CA ARG A 80 3.62 -15.60 -4.24
C ARG A 80 4.44 -15.74 -5.52
N GLY A 81 5.36 -14.81 -5.72
CA GLY A 81 6.34 -14.88 -6.81
C GLY A 81 7.45 -15.89 -6.51
N PRO A 82 8.06 -16.49 -7.54
CA PRO A 82 9.21 -17.38 -7.38
C PRO A 82 10.51 -16.61 -7.10
N ASP A 83 11.55 -17.32 -6.65
CA ASP A 83 12.85 -16.73 -6.28
C ASP A 83 13.54 -16.05 -7.47
N GLU A 84 13.52 -16.70 -8.64
CA GLU A 84 13.99 -16.09 -9.88
C GLU A 84 12.91 -15.14 -10.42
N PHE A 85 13.24 -13.86 -10.51
CA PHE A 85 12.31 -12.84 -11.03
C PHE A 85 12.66 -12.40 -12.46
N ARG A 86 13.83 -12.80 -12.96
CA ARG A 86 14.28 -12.55 -14.33
C ARG A 86 14.22 -13.85 -15.10
N ASP A 87 13.26 -13.96 -16.00
CA ASP A 87 13.35 -14.99 -17.03
C ASP A 87 14.38 -14.54 -18.08
N HIS A 88 15.32 -15.43 -18.40
CA HIS A 88 16.35 -15.18 -19.41
C HIS A 88 15.89 -15.61 -20.82
N GLU A 89 14.83 -16.41 -20.95
CA GLU A 89 14.27 -16.83 -22.25
C GLU A 89 13.20 -15.89 -22.79
N THR A 90 12.41 -15.28 -21.91
CA THR A 90 11.49 -14.21 -22.28
C THR A 90 11.87 -12.94 -21.51
N ASP A 91 12.04 -11.81 -22.21
CA ASP A 91 12.33 -10.48 -21.62
C ASP A 91 11.17 -9.92 -20.75
N VAL A 92 10.30 -10.83 -20.28
CA VAL A 92 9.16 -10.59 -19.43
C VAL A 92 9.59 -11.02 -18.04
N LEU A 93 9.97 -10.05 -17.22
CA LEU A 93 9.97 -10.21 -15.76
C LEU A 93 8.74 -11.03 -15.39
N GLU A 94 8.95 -12.20 -14.80
CA GLU A 94 7.85 -13.12 -14.49
C GLU A 94 6.82 -12.31 -13.70
N GLY A 95 5.61 -12.29 -14.24
CA GLY A 95 4.62 -11.23 -13.99
C GLY A 95 4.03 -11.24 -12.58
N ARG A 96 4.74 -11.78 -11.60
CA ARG A 96 4.36 -11.85 -10.19
C ARG A 96 4.96 -10.80 -9.29
N TRP A 97 6.05 -10.17 -9.70
CA TRP A 97 6.71 -9.15 -8.90
C TRP A 97 6.23 -7.77 -9.29
N VAL A 98 5.75 -6.99 -8.32
CA VAL A 98 5.60 -5.54 -8.43
C VAL A 98 6.86 -4.90 -7.87
N GLY A 99 7.46 -3.98 -8.62
CA GLY A 99 8.85 -3.58 -8.38
C GLY A 99 9.09 -2.08 -8.48
N TRP A 100 9.93 -1.59 -7.57
CA TRP A 100 10.37 -0.20 -7.52
C TRP A 100 11.89 -0.15 -7.53
N ARG A 101 12.44 0.79 -8.29
CA ARG A 101 13.86 1.12 -8.27
C ARG A 101 14.16 2.26 -7.33
N ASN A 102 15.30 2.18 -6.68
CA ASN A 102 15.78 3.20 -5.73
C ASN A 102 16.02 4.56 -6.41
N ASP A 103 16.61 4.54 -7.62
CA ASP A 103 16.89 5.74 -8.42
C ASP A 103 15.61 6.43 -8.90
N SER A 104 14.60 5.67 -9.32
CA SER A 104 13.27 6.20 -9.69
C SER A 104 12.59 6.97 -8.54
N LEU A 105 12.79 6.55 -7.29
CA LEU A 105 12.20 7.19 -6.11
C LEU A 105 13.07 8.30 -5.50
N ARG A 106 14.28 8.54 -6.03
CA ARG A 106 15.24 9.57 -5.57
C ARG A 106 15.54 9.47 -4.06
N GLY A 107 15.77 8.24 -3.58
CA GLY A 107 16.07 7.97 -2.18
C GLY A 107 14.88 8.01 -1.22
N ARG A 108 13.65 8.24 -1.72
CA ARG A 108 12.42 8.07 -0.92
C ARG A 108 12.09 6.59 -0.76
N PRO A 109 11.49 6.17 0.37
CA PRO A 109 11.02 4.80 0.52
C PRO A 109 9.86 4.51 -0.45
N VAL A 110 9.67 3.24 -0.76
CA VAL A 110 8.42 2.78 -1.37
C VAL A 110 7.30 2.96 -0.36
N GLU A 111 6.20 3.62 -0.73
CA GLU A 111 5.02 3.75 0.12
C GLU A 111 3.86 2.96 -0.47
N ILE A 112 3.24 2.09 0.33
CA ILE A 112 2.05 1.34 -0.04
C ILE A 112 1.02 1.52 1.07
N THR A 113 -0.16 2.06 0.74
CA THR A 113 -1.23 2.33 1.69
C THR A 113 -2.44 1.46 1.40
N PHE A 114 -2.80 0.60 2.34
CA PHE A 114 -3.94 -0.30 2.30
C PHE A 114 -5.10 0.29 3.09
N HIS A 115 -6.31 0.19 2.53
CA HIS A 115 -7.53 0.71 3.12
C HIS A 115 -8.51 -0.43 3.35
N PHE A 116 -9.18 -0.39 4.50
CA PHE A 116 -10.11 -1.42 4.94
C PHE A 116 -11.52 -0.83 5.05
N PRO A 117 -12.57 -1.60 4.71
CA PRO A 117 -13.94 -1.09 4.66
C PRO A 117 -14.44 -0.71 6.06
N VAL A 118 -14.09 -1.54 7.04
CA VAL A 118 -14.33 -1.36 8.47
C VAL A 118 -12.99 -1.32 9.21
N PRO A 119 -12.90 -0.66 10.37
CA PRO A 119 -11.70 -0.74 11.18
C PRO A 119 -11.40 -2.16 11.66
N ARG A 120 -10.12 -2.48 11.81
CA ARG A 120 -9.62 -3.81 12.19
C ARG A 120 -8.51 -3.69 13.23
N GLU A 121 -8.44 -4.67 14.13
CA GLU A 121 -7.30 -4.84 15.04
C GLU A 121 -6.20 -5.61 14.32
N PHE A 122 -5.05 -4.97 14.14
CA PHE A 122 -3.94 -5.56 13.39
C PHE A 122 -2.94 -6.25 14.31
N VAL A 123 -2.79 -7.55 14.15
CA VAL A 123 -1.80 -8.38 14.85
C VAL A 123 -0.45 -8.29 14.14
N ALA A 124 -0.44 -8.48 12.81
CA ALA A 124 0.78 -8.43 12.01
C ALA A 124 0.51 -8.09 10.54
N VAL A 125 1.54 -7.57 9.87
CA VAL A 125 1.60 -7.47 8.41
C VAL A 125 2.72 -8.38 7.94
N ARG A 126 2.46 -9.19 6.91
CA ARG A 126 3.44 -10.08 6.28
C ARG A 126 3.65 -9.67 4.83
N LEU A 127 4.90 -9.44 4.45
CA LEU A 127 5.32 -9.08 3.10
C LEU A 127 6.14 -10.23 2.49
N HIS A 128 5.76 -10.66 1.30
CA HIS A 128 6.58 -11.58 0.50
C HIS A 128 7.45 -10.80 -0.47
N LEU A 129 8.76 -10.87 -0.27
CA LEU A 129 9.77 -10.01 -0.87
C LEU A 129 10.82 -10.84 -1.60
N ASN A 130 11.27 -10.37 -2.76
CA ASN A 130 12.38 -11.04 -3.46
C ASN A 130 13.70 -10.66 -2.79
N ASN A 131 14.64 -11.62 -2.73
CA ASN A 131 15.96 -11.42 -2.15
C ASN A 131 17.09 -11.87 -3.09
N ARG A 132 16.89 -11.77 -4.41
CA ARG A 132 17.90 -12.16 -5.39
C ARG A 132 19.02 -11.12 -5.52
N ILE A 133 19.95 -11.16 -4.56
CA ILE A 133 21.01 -10.15 -4.35
C ILE A 133 21.88 -10.00 -5.60
N SER A 134 22.27 -11.10 -6.24
CA SER A 134 23.02 -11.13 -7.50
C SER A 134 22.37 -10.33 -8.64
N SER A 135 21.04 -10.21 -8.63
CA SER A 135 20.25 -9.45 -9.60
C SER A 135 19.84 -8.05 -9.13
N GLY A 136 20.32 -7.62 -7.95
CA GLY A 136 20.08 -6.31 -7.37
C GLY A 136 18.75 -6.14 -6.65
N ALA A 137 17.97 -7.22 -6.49
CA ALA A 137 16.78 -7.25 -5.64
C ALA A 137 17.14 -7.73 -4.24
N GLN A 138 16.73 -6.99 -3.22
CA GLN A 138 17.04 -7.35 -1.84
C GLN A 138 15.92 -6.90 -0.92
N VAL A 139 15.70 -7.63 0.17
CA VAL A 139 14.73 -7.22 1.19
C VAL A 139 15.08 -5.83 1.74
N PRO A 140 14.09 -4.99 2.09
CA PRO A 140 14.33 -3.64 2.59
C PRO A 140 15.15 -3.63 3.88
N ARG A 141 16.10 -2.69 4.02
CA ARG A 141 16.88 -2.55 5.28
C ARG A 141 16.04 -2.16 6.49
N LEU A 142 14.87 -1.57 6.23
CA LEU A 142 13.89 -1.20 7.24
C LEU A 142 12.51 -1.27 6.61
N VAL A 143 11.58 -1.91 7.29
CA VAL A 143 10.14 -1.87 7.02
C VAL A 143 9.49 -1.08 8.13
N ARG A 144 8.83 0.03 7.80
CA ARG A 144 8.04 0.79 8.77
C ARG A 144 6.56 0.69 8.42
N VAL A 145 5.74 0.46 9.43
CA VAL A 145 4.29 0.43 9.32
C VAL A 145 3.68 1.54 10.18
N LEU A 146 2.82 2.34 9.55
CA LEU A 146 2.07 3.43 10.16
C LEU A 146 0.59 3.08 10.10
N LEU A 147 -0.10 3.18 11.23
CA LEU A 147 -1.52 2.94 11.31
C LEU A 147 -2.29 4.27 11.22
N SER A 148 -3.48 4.20 10.63
CA SER A 148 -4.43 5.30 10.58
C SER A 148 -5.80 4.86 11.12
N PRO A 149 -6.14 5.28 12.35
CA PRO A 149 -7.47 5.20 12.94
C PRO A 149 -8.63 5.58 12.01
N ASP A 150 -8.58 6.79 11.45
CA ASP A 150 -9.67 7.39 10.68
C ASP A 150 -9.57 7.12 9.16
N GLY A 151 -8.47 6.51 8.73
CA GLY A 151 -8.16 6.21 7.34
C GLY A 151 -7.61 7.39 6.53
N THR A 152 -7.42 8.55 7.16
CA THR A 152 -6.97 9.80 6.53
C THR A 152 -5.65 10.32 7.10
N ARG A 153 -5.49 10.26 8.42
CA ARG A 153 -4.29 10.71 9.13
C ARG A 153 -3.52 9.53 9.67
N PHE A 154 -2.26 9.45 9.29
CA PHE A 154 -1.36 8.42 9.79
C PHE A 154 -0.66 8.90 11.04
N GLN A 155 -0.29 7.94 11.90
CA GLN A 155 0.61 8.18 13.02
C GLN A 155 1.87 8.94 12.58
N ASN A 156 2.43 9.72 13.51
CA ASN A 156 3.77 10.26 13.33
C ASN A 156 4.76 9.13 12.98
N PRO A 157 5.68 9.32 12.03
CA PRO A 157 6.71 8.33 11.71
C PRO A 157 7.47 7.76 12.92
N SER A 158 7.63 8.54 14.00
CA SER A 158 8.27 8.08 15.25
C SER A 158 7.41 7.14 16.10
N ALA A 159 6.09 7.14 15.91
CA ALA A 159 5.15 6.24 16.58
C ALA A 159 4.85 4.97 15.78
N GLY A 160 5.32 4.90 14.52
CA GLY A 160 5.19 3.71 13.68
C GLY A 160 6.01 2.54 14.19
N VAL A 161 5.54 1.33 13.91
CA VAL A 161 6.34 0.11 14.17
C VAL A 161 7.35 -0.03 13.05
N ALA A 162 8.63 -0.23 13.38
CA ALA A 162 9.67 -0.47 12.40
C ALA A 162 10.44 -1.75 12.73
N VAL A 163 10.66 -2.58 11.72
CA VAL A 163 11.45 -3.82 11.81
C VAL A 163 12.53 -3.78 10.75
N ALA A 164 13.75 -4.12 11.14
CA ALA A 164 14.83 -4.41 10.21
C ALA A 164 14.92 -5.94 10.06
N PRO A 165 14.95 -6.49 8.82
CA PRO A 165 15.24 -7.90 8.63
C PRO A 165 16.57 -8.29 9.29
N PRO A 166 16.70 -9.52 9.82
CA PRO A 166 17.93 -9.97 10.46
C PRO A 166 19.08 -10.02 9.43
N ALA A 167 20.31 -9.84 9.90
CA ALA A 167 21.50 -9.82 9.03
C ALA A 167 21.65 -11.11 8.20
N SER A 168 21.24 -12.26 8.76
CA SER A 168 21.24 -13.55 8.05
C SER A 168 20.40 -13.57 6.79
N VAL A 169 19.35 -12.72 6.70
CA VAL A 169 18.54 -12.59 5.49
C VAL A 169 19.21 -11.65 4.47
N LEU A 170 19.96 -10.66 4.94
CA LEU A 170 20.68 -9.73 4.06
C LEU A 170 21.92 -10.38 3.43
N GLU A 171 22.47 -11.39 4.09
CA GLU A 171 23.64 -12.19 3.71
C GLU A 171 23.24 -13.61 3.28
N ASP A 172 21.99 -13.79 2.84
CA ASP A 172 21.45 -15.10 2.47
C ASP A 172 22.09 -15.62 1.18
N GLU A 173 22.91 -16.66 1.30
CA GLU A 173 23.63 -17.30 0.18
C GLU A 173 22.68 -18.02 -0.78
N GLU A 174 21.50 -18.45 -0.32
CA GLU A 174 20.49 -19.08 -1.20
C GLU A 174 19.77 -18.05 -2.07
N GLU A 175 19.83 -16.77 -1.70
CA GLU A 175 19.17 -15.65 -2.38
C GLU A 175 17.66 -15.89 -2.62
N ALA A 176 17.01 -16.68 -1.76
CA ALA A 176 15.62 -17.08 -1.87
C ALA A 176 14.66 -15.96 -1.50
N ALA A 177 13.42 -15.98 -2.01
CA ALA A 177 12.40 -15.03 -1.60
C ALA A 177 12.05 -15.19 -0.11
N GLN A 178 11.78 -14.07 0.55
CA GLN A 178 11.69 -13.98 2.00
C GLN A 178 10.34 -13.43 2.45
N GLU A 179 9.83 -13.95 3.56
CA GLU A 179 8.67 -13.40 4.24
C GLU A 179 9.11 -12.54 5.42
N VAL A 180 8.82 -11.23 5.34
CA VAL A 180 9.08 -10.30 6.44
C VAL A 180 7.78 -9.99 7.15
N SER A 181 7.75 -10.29 8.46
CA SER A 181 6.60 -10.05 9.33
C SER A 181 6.85 -8.86 10.26
N VAL A 182 5.90 -7.93 10.32
CA VAL A 182 5.90 -6.77 11.21
C VAL A 182 4.79 -6.92 12.26
N PRO A 183 5.11 -7.12 13.54
CA PRO A 183 4.12 -7.25 14.60
C PRO A 183 3.52 -5.89 14.98
N LEU A 184 2.20 -5.75 14.93
CA LEU A 184 1.48 -4.49 15.14
C LEU A 184 0.77 -4.38 16.50
N GLY A 185 0.86 -5.43 17.32
CA GLY A 185 0.44 -5.40 18.72
C GLY A 185 -1.08 -5.30 18.94
N GLY A 186 -1.90 -5.64 17.95
CA GLY A 186 -3.36 -5.63 18.07
C GLY A 186 -3.99 -4.24 17.99
N LYS A 187 -3.25 -3.21 17.54
CA LYS A 187 -3.76 -1.83 17.50
C LYS A 187 -4.88 -1.69 16.44
N PRO A 188 -6.03 -1.06 16.77
CA PRO A 188 -7.11 -0.90 15.80
C PRO A 188 -6.84 0.26 14.84
N ALA A 189 -7.10 0.04 13.54
CA ALA A 189 -6.95 1.06 12.51
C ALA A 189 -7.86 0.78 11.30
N ARG A 190 -8.06 1.79 10.46
CA ARG A 190 -8.82 1.68 9.21
C ARG A 190 -7.95 1.69 7.95
N SER A 191 -6.74 2.23 8.04
CA SER A 191 -5.74 2.13 6.98
C SER A 191 -4.36 1.80 7.54
N VAL A 192 -3.56 1.11 6.74
CA VAL A 192 -2.18 0.72 7.05
C VAL A 192 -1.27 1.24 5.96
N ARG A 193 -0.27 2.04 6.31
CA ARG A 193 0.77 2.50 5.38
C ARG A 193 2.06 1.79 5.69
N ILE A 194 2.63 1.17 4.67
CA ILE A 194 3.92 0.50 4.72
C ILE A 194 4.93 1.38 3.98
N GLN A 195 6.07 1.62 4.62
CA GLN A 195 7.23 2.29 4.04
C GLN A 195 8.38 1.28 3.97
N LEU A 196 8.88 1.01 2.76
CA LEU A 196 9.99 0.09 2.52
C LEU A 196 11.24 0.90 2.16
N PHE A 197 12.28 0.80 2.99
CA PHE A 197 13.54 1.53 2.78
C PHE A 197 14.53 0.65 2.04
N PHE A 198 15.01 1.13 0.89
CA PHE A 198 15.97 0.42 0.05
C PHE A 198 17.25 0.02 0.80
N SER A 199 17.66 -1.22 0.58
CA SER A 199 18.98 -1.80 0.87
C SER A 199 19.85 -1.88 -0.39
N SER A 200 19.21 -2.11 -1.55
CA SER A 200 19.86 -2.27 -2.85
C SER A 200 19.13 -1.49 -3.97
N THR A 201 19.25 -1.95 -5.22
CA THR A 201 18.70 -1.29 -6.42
C THR A 201 17.18 -1.45 -6.50
N TRP A 202 16.68 -2.67 -6.24
CA TRP A 202 15.28 -3.03 -6.38
C TRP A 202 14.67 -3.46 -5.06
N ILE A 203 13.42 -3.06 -4.83
CA ILE A 203 12.50 -3.72 -3.92
C ILE A 203 11.42 -4.36 -4.79
N LEU A 204 11.23 -5.68 -4.63
CA LEU A 204 10.19 -6.44 -5.32
C LEU A 204 9.26 -7.06 -4.29
N VAL A 205 7.96 -6.84 -4.45
CA VAL A 205 6.89 -7.38 -3.59
C VAL A 205 5.97 -8.20 -4.47
N SER A 206 5.62 -9.41 -4.04
CA SER A 206 4.61 -10.23 -4.74
C SER A 206 3.32 -10.42 -3.95
N GLU A 207 3.35 -10.29 -2.62
CA GLU A 207 2.16 -10.44 -1.78
C GLU A 207 2.32 -9.65 -0.47
N VAL A 208 1.22 -9.06 0.00
CA VAL A 208 1.07 -8.41 1.30
C VAL A 208 -0.19 -8.94 1.96
N SER A 209 -0.04 -9.55 3.14
CA SER A 209 -1.15 -10.10 3.90
C SER A 209 -1.23 -9.50 5.30
N PHE A 210 -2.46 -9.43 5.82
CA PHE A 210 -2.76 -8.82 7.12
C PHE A 210 -3.37 -9.85 8.06
N ASP A 211 -2.72 -10.05 9.20
CA ASP A 211 -3.29 -10.79 10.32
C ASP A 211 -4.11 -9.81 11.16
N SER A 212 -5.43 -9.85 11.02
CA SER A 212 -6.33 -8.89 11.66
C SER A 212 -7.76 -9.38 11.76
N VAL A 213 -8.48 -8.88 12.76
CA VAL A 213 -9.92 -9.13 12.96
C VAL A 213 -10.72 -7.83 12.88
N PRO A 214 -11.97 -7.86 12.41
CA PRO A 214 -12.85 -6.69 12.49
C PRO A 214 -12.92 -6.14 13.91
N PHE A 215 -12.76 -4.83 14.06
CA PHE A 215 -12.88 -4.16 15.35
C PHE A 215 -14.32 -3.75 15.60
N ASN A 216 -14.93 -4.32 16.64
CA ASN A 216 -16.33 -4.08 16.99
C ASN A 216 -16.51 -3.02 18.10
N GLY A 217 -15.43 -2.35 18.53
CA GLY A 217 -15.48 -1.28 19.51
C GLY A 217 -15.80 0.09 18.90
N ASN A 218 -16.24 1.02 19.74
CA ASN A 218 -16.35 2.42 19.33
C ASN A 218 -14.94 2.98 19.12
N PHE A 219 -14.69 3.59 17.97
CA PHE A 219 -13.52 4.45 17.79
C PHE A 219 -13.70 5.68 18.69
N THR A 220 -13.00 5.72 19.82
CA THR A 220 -13.00 6.90 20.69
C THR A 220 -12.13 7.99 20.09
N ASP A 221 -12.46 9.24 20.39
CA ASP A 221 -11.68 10.41 19.95
C ASP A 221 -10.21 10.30 20.43
N ASP A 222 -9.99 9.64 21.58
CA ASP A 222 -8.68 9.33 22.16
C ASP A 222 -7.78 8.50 21.21
N MET A 223 -8.37 7.60 20.41
CA MET A 223 -7.62 6.81 19.44
C MET A 223 -7.15 7.65 18.25
N VAL A 224 -7.95 8.64 17.87
CA VAL A 224 -7.57 9.63 16.86
C VAL A 224 -6.49 10.54 17.41
N GLU A 225 -6.57 10.91 18.69
CA GLU A 225 -5.58 11.73 19.38
C GLU A 225 -4.21 11.03 19.47
N MET A 226 -4.18 9.70 19.52
CA MET A 226 -2.96 8.88 19.44
C MET A 226 -2.16 9.06 18.13
N THR A 227 -2.77 9.63 17.07
CA THR A 227 -2.01 10.03 15.86
C THR A 227 -1.19 11.32 16.04
N ARG A 228 -1.44 12.09 17.11
CA ARG A 228 -0.85 13.42 17.35
C ARG A 228 0.31 13.43 18.34
N THR A 229 0.37 12.48 19.28
CA THR A 229 1.40 12.46 20.35
C THR A 229 2.26 11.20 20.28
N PRO A 230 3.61 11.31 20.31
CA PRO A 230 4.48 10.16 20.50
C PRO A 230 4.29 9.60 21.92
N GLU A 231 4.12 8.29 22.04
CA GLU A 231 3.98 7.58 23.30
C GLU A 231 5.32 7.61 24.06
N VAL A 232 5.49 8.53 25.01
CA VAL A 232 6.63 8.54 25.93
C VAL A 232 6.33 7.52 27.04
N ILE A 233 6.78 6.28 26.86
CA ILE A 233 6.77 5.29 27.94
C ILE A 233 7.94 5.62 28.88
N SER A 234 7.73 6.56 29.80
CA SER A 234 8.59 6.70 30.98
C SER A 234 8.26 5.58 31.95
N GLY A 235 9.10 4.56 32.01
CA GLY A 235 9.01 3.51 33.02
C GLY A 235 9.07 4.13 34.41
N SER A 236 7.94 4.15 35.11
CA SER A 236 7.90 4.45 36.54
C SER A 236 8.52 3.28 37.28
N SER A 237 9.79 3.41 37.68
CA SER A 237 10.36 2.59 38.73
C SER A 237 9.62 2.89 40.02
N SER A 238 8.86 1.91 40.49
CA SER A 238 8.35 1.89 41.86
C SER A 238 9.53 1.65 42.80
N SER A 239 10.09 2.72 43.39
CA SER A 239 10.92 2.61 44.58
C SER A 239 10.18 3.20 45.77
N SER A 240 9.82 2.30 46.68
CA SER A 240 9.14 2.57 47.93
C SER A 240 10.03 3.40 48.86
N SER A 241 9.43 4.46 49.39
CA SER A 241 9.94 5.37 50.42
C SER A 241 10.36 4.69 51.73
N ARG A 242 11.50 5.11 52.31
CA ARG A 242 11.67 5.31 53.77
C ARG A 242 12.58 6.51 54.08
N SER A 243 11.99 7.45 54.82
CA SER A 243 12.54 8.56 55.63
C SER A 243 13.52 8.08 56.71
N SER A 244 14.38 8.84 57.41
CA SER A 244 14.65 10.28 57.57
C SER A 244 15.87 10.46 58.51
N SER A 245 16.47 11.66 58.46
CA SER A 245 17.00 12.48 59.59
C SER A 245 18.52 12.71 59.70
N GLY A 246 18.88 14.00 59.84
CA GLY A 246 20.01 14.44 60.68
C GLY A 246 20.94 15.52 60.12
N GLY A 247 20.73 16.79 60.52
CA GLY A 247 21.75 17.86 60.70
C GLY A 247 22.39 18.45 59.43
N GLY A 248 22.45 19.77 59.18
CA GLY A 248 22.76 20.88 60.08
C GLY A 248 24.11 21.48 59.64
N GLY A 249 24.17 22.75 59.24
CA GLY A 249 25.45 23.43 59.00
C GLY A 249 25.43 24.58 57.98
N SER A 250 25.27 25.80 58.49
CA SER A 250 25.47 27.08 57.81
C SER A 250 26.93 27.32 57.41
N GLY A 251 27.17 28.10 56.35
CA GLY A 251 28.49 28.67 56.07
C GLY A 251 28.53 29.45 54.76
N GLY A 252 28.49 30.78 54.84
CA GLY A 252 28.54 31.68 53.69
C GLY A 252 29.94 31.84 53.08
N GLY A 253 29.99 32.43 51.88
CA GLY A 253 31.25 32.81 51.23
C GLY A 253 31.01 33.49 49.89
N ARG A 254 31.40 34.77 49.82
CA ARG A 254 31.30 35.70 48.69
C ARG A 254 32.34 35.44 47.60
N GLY A 255 32.06 35.97 46.41
CA GLY A 255 33.04 36.34 45.37
C GLY A 255 32.76 35.61 44.05
N GLY A 256 32.71 36.23 42.87
CA GLY A 256 33.00 37.59 42.45
C GLY A 256 33.39 37.54 40.96
N GLY A 257 32.76 38.38 40.13
CA GLY A 257 33.34 38.93 38.90
C GLY A 257 33.35 38.07 37.62
N GLY A 258 32.98 38.70 36.50
CA GLY A 258 33.67 38.43 35.22
C GLY A 258 32.84 38.31 33.94
N ARG A 259 32.48 39.47 33.35
CA ARG A 259 32.63 39.86 31.92
C ARG A 259 32.20 38.93 30.75
N GLY A 260 31.33 39.51 29.91
CA GLY A 260 31.46 39.57 28.43
C GLY A 260 30.84 38.38 27.68
N ASN A 261 30.23 38.49 26.49
CA ASN A 261 30.28 39.48 25.42
C ASN A 261 28.99 39.38 24.57
N GLN A 262 28.64 40.47 23.90
CA GLN A 262 27.57 40.56 22.90
C GLN A 262 28.11 40.31 21.47
N VAL A 263 27.29 39.59 20.67
CA VAL A 263 26.99 39.82 19.21
C VAL A 263 28.12 39.47 18.20
N PRO A 264 27.89 39.20 16.87
CA PRO A 264 26.67 39.11 16.05
C PRO A 264 26.49 37.78 15.25
N GLY A 265 25.30 37.61 14.66
CA GLY A 265 25.05 36.62 13.58
C GLY A 265 25.45 37.10 12.19
N PRO A 266 25.35 36.25 11.16
CA PRO A 266 25.24 36.71 9.77
C PRO A 266 24.19 35.86 8.97
N PRO A 267 23.99 36.03 7.63
CA PRO A 267 22.74 36.61 7.12
C PRO A 267 22.00 35.73 6.08
N GLY A 268 20.74 36.12 5.83
CA GLY A 268 20.09 36.28 4.52
C GLY A 268 20.36 35.34 3.35
N ALA A 269 19.31 34.57 3.01
CA ALA A 269 18.69 34.41 1.69
C ALA A 269 19.56 34.59 0.41
N GLY A 270 19.78 33.47 -0.29
CA GLY A 270 20.13 33.45 -1.71
C GLY A 270 18.89 33.13 -2.57
N ALA A 271 18.57 34.04 -3.50
CA ALA A 271 17.58 33.85 -4.57
C ALA A 271 18.08 32.86 -5.64
N PRO A 272 17.19 32.20 -6.40
CA PRO A 272 17.57 31.26 -7.47
C PRO A 272 17.99 31.98 -8.77
N PRO A 273 18.84 31.35 -9.61
CA PRO A 273 19.24 31.87 -10.92
C PRO A 273 18.13 31.72 -12.00
N PRO A 274 18.24 32.45 -13.12
CA PRO A 274 17.12 32.81 -13.99
C PRO A 274 16.74 31.75 -15.03
N GLN A 275 15.47 31.79 -15.44
CA GLN A 275 14.92 31.14 -16.63
C GLN A 275 15.37 31.89 -17.89
N GLU A 276 15.96 31.17 -18.84
CA GLU A 276 16.05 31.61 -20.23
C GLU A 276 14.79 31.20 -21.01
N ALA A 277 14.22 32.19 -21.69
CA ALA A 277 13.14 32.07 -22.64
C ALA A 277 13.68 32.35 -24.06
N GLY A 278 13.07 31.69 -25.05
CA GLY A 278 13.25 31.92 -26.49
C GLY A 278 13.28 30.57 -27.19
N GLY A 279 12.19 30.09 -27.82
CA GLY A 279 11.48 30.68 -28.96
C GLY A 279 11.96 29.92 -30.22
N GLY A 280 11.17 29.49 -31.20
CA GLY A 280 9.76 29.59 -31.57
C GLY A 280 9.62 28.97 -32.99
N GLY A 281 8.37 28.75 -33.44
CA GLY A 281 7.99 28.28 -34.79
C GLY A 281 7.32 26.89 -34.73
N GLY A 282 6.02 26.71 -34.95
CA GLY A 282 5.17 27.16 -36.07
C GLY A 282 5.27 26.12 -37.19
N ALA A 283 4.24 25.53 -37.80
CA ALA A 283 2.79 25.60 -37.75
C ALA A 283 2.24 24.32 -38.44
N ALA A 284 0.98 23.94 -38.19
CA ALA A 284 0.00 23.52 -39.22
C ALA A 284 -1.21 22.85 -38.56
N ALA A 285 -2.36 23.50 -38.71
CA ALA A 285 -3.68 23.00 -38.39
C ALA A 285 -4.18 22.03 -39.48
N ASN A 286 -5.04 21.09 -39.09
CA ASN A 286 -6.06 20.54 -39.98
C ASN A 286 -7.33 20.24 -39.17
N ASP A 287 -8.38 20.98 -39.52
CA ASP A 287 -9.77 20.83 -39.11
C ASP A 287 -10.39 19.52 -39.66
N VAL A 288 -11.14 18.80 -38.83
CA VAL A 288 -12.27 17.95 -39.29
C VAL A 288 -13.44 18.10 -38.31
N LYS A 289 -14.54 18.68 -38.83
CA LYS A 289 -15.89 18.74 -38.24
C LYS A 289 -16.52 17.34 -38.14
N GLY A 290 -17.27 17.08 -37.06
CA GLY A 290 -18.18 15.94 -37.00
C GLY A 290 -19.07 15.86 -35.75
N ALA A 291 -20.28 16.42 -35.87
CA ALA A 291 -21.53 16.09 -35.18
C ALA A 291 -21.56 15.84 -33.65
N GLY A 292 -22.15 16.79 -32.93
CA GLY A 292 -22.52 16.65 -31.53
C GLY A 292 -23.69 15.70 -31.28
N LYS A 293 -23.60 15.01 -30.14
CA LYS A 293 -24.75 14.43 -29.43
C LYS A 293 -24.52 14.68 -27.95
N GLU A 294 -25.40 15.48 -27.36
CA GLU A 294 -25.37 15.89 -25.95
C GLU A 294 -25.51 14.67 -25.02
N ILE A 295 -24.74 14.65 -23.94
CA ILE A 295 -24.76 13.63 -22.88
C ILE A 295 -25.55 14.21 -21.70
N PRO A 296 -26.64 13.59 -21.22
CA PRO A 296 -27.40 14.09 -20.08
C PRO A 296 -26.60 14.02 -18.78
N THR A 297 -26.43 15.17 -18.12
CA THR A 297 -25.67 15.38 -16.88
C THR A 297 -26.58 15.49 -15.65
N SER A 298 -27.48 14.52 -15.41
CA SER A 298 -28.09 14.40 -14.08
C SER A 298 -28.63 12.99 -13.75
N HIS A 299 -28.55 12.65 -12.46
CA HIS A 299 -28.74 11.31 -11.89
C HIS A 299 -30.23 10.88 -11.73
N ASN A 300 -31.19 11.68 -12.22
CA ASN A 300 -32.62 11.47 -11.95
C ASN A 300 -33.48 10.97 -13.14
N GLU A 301 -32.92 10.81 -14.33
CA GLU A 301 -33.69 10.31 -15.50
C GLU A 301 -33.55 8.80 -15.77
N VAL A 302 -32.68 8.08 -15.04
CA VAL A 302 -32.50 6.62 -15.21
C VAL A 302 -33.53 5.80 -14.40
N LEU A 303 -34.22 6.41 -13.43
CA LEU A 303 -35.11 5.70 -12.49
C LEU A 303 -36.54 5.45 -12.99
N ASN A 304 -36.95 6.02 -14.14
CA ASN A 304 -38.32 5.87 -14.65
C ASN A 304 -38.50 4.81 -15.77
N ALA A 305 -37.45 4.05 -16.13
CA ALA A 305 -37.52 3.05 -17.21
C ALA A 305 -37.73 1.59 -16.74
N HIS A 306 -37.88 1.33 -15.44
CA HIS A 306 -38.02 -0.04 -14.90
C HIS A 306 -39.17 -0.18 -13.91
N LYS A 307 -40.41 0.05 -14.38
CA LYS A 307 -41.60 -0.19 -13.56
C LYS A 307 -42.64 -1.16 -14.11
N ASP A 308 -42.43 -1.75 -15.28
CA ASP A 308 -43.30 -2.83 -15.76
C ASP A 308 -42.47 -4.04 -16.12
N GLU A 309 -42.75 -5.13 -15.39
CA GLU A 309 -42.60 -6.55 -15.72
C GLU A 309 -42.10 -7.36 -14.51
N THR A 310 -43.06 -7.76 -13.67
CA THR A 310 -42.89 -8.90 -12.75
C THR A 310 -43.75 -10.06 -13.25
N PRO A 311 -43.19 -11.25 -13.49
CA PRO A 311 -43.97 -12.48 -13.48
C PRO A 311 -43.69 -13.31 -12.22
N LYS A 312 -44.78 -13.90 -11.74
CA LYS A 312 -44.93 -14.70 -10.52
C LYS A 312 -44.22 -16.05 -10.63
N LEU A 313 -43.62 -16.47 -9.52
CA LEU A 313 -43.05 -17.81 -9.30
C LEU A 313 -44.14 -18.90 -9.34
N ARG A 314 -43.83 -20.00 -10.03
CA ARG A 314 -44.35 -21.34 -9.77
C ARG A 314 -43.17 -22.30 -9.74
#